data_AF-A0A3P3FHH1-F1
#
_entry.id   AF-A0A3P3FHH1-F1
#
_cell.length_a   1.000
_cell.length_b   1.000
_cell.length_c   1.000
_cell.angle_alpha   90.00
_cell.angle_beta   90.00
_cell.angle_gamma   90.00
#
_symmetry.space_group_name_H-M   'P 1'
#
loop_
_entity.id
_entity.type
_entity.pdbx_description
1 polymer ?
#
loop_
_entity_poly.entity_id
_entity_poly.type
_entity_poly.pdbx_seq_one_letter_code
_entity_poly.pdbx_strand_id
1 'polypeptide(L)'
;MAKMSLALSDTLNQLGQMFTGFEHESRVLRPKDAKMLRRILKDLGQQARSIECQLSAKLWNEEARKDRAAEAARIASAASQPGSNVTLFPVIPRPFSDGRPGGAA
;
A
#
# COMPACT_ATOMS: atom_id res chain seq x y z
N MET A 1 11.76 3.18 -6.41
CA MET A 1 10.66 2.40 -7.04
C MET A 1 10.48 1.14 -6.23
N ALA A 2 9.27 0.86 -5.73
CA ALA A 2 9.00 -0.38 -5.00
C ALA A 2 9.18 -1.57 -5.96
N LYS A 3 10.12 -2.46 -5.67
CA LYS A 3 10.31 -3.70 -6.43
C LYS A 3 9.03 -4.53 -6.26
N MET A 4 8.19 -4.58 -7.29
CA MET A 4 6.99 -5.42 -7.31
C MET A 4 7.44 -6.89 -7.26
N SER A 5 7.40 -7.47 -6.06
CA SER A 5 7.70 -8.88 -5.86
C SER A 5 6.46 -9.69 -6.20
N LEU A 6 6.52 -10.49 -7.26
CA LEU A 6 5.47 -11.44 -7.64
C LEU A 6 5.54 -12.74 -6.82
N ALA A 7 6.37 -12.79 -5.77
CA ALA A 7 6.65 -14.00 -4.98
C ALA A 7 5.39 -14.70 -4.45
N LEU A 8 4.36 -13.96 -4.03
CA LEU A 8 3.10 -14.56 -3.57
C LEU A 8 2.37 -15.27 -4.72
N SER A 9 2.29 -14.63 -5.90
CA SER A 9 1.68 -15.24 -7.08
C SER A 9 2.47 -16.46 -7.54
N ASP A 10 3.80 -16.39 -7.53
CA ASP A 10 4.66 -17.49 -7.95
C ASP A 10 4.53 -18.69 -7.01
N THR A 11 4.47 -18.45 -5.70
CA THR A 11 4.28 -19.51 -4.69
C THR A 11 2.88 -20.12 -4.74
N LEU A 12 1.83 -19.34 -5.06
CA LEU A 12 0.49 -19.88 -5.30
C LEU A 12 0.44 -20.75 -6.56
N ASN A 13 1.09 -20.31 -7.65
CA ASN A 13 1.19 -21.11 -8.88
C ASN A 13 1.95 -22.42 -8.65
N GLN A 14 3.07 -22.37 -7.91
CA GLN A 14 3.81 -23.57 -7.52
C GLN A 14 2.96 -24.53 -6.68
N LEU A 15 2.19 -24.00 -5.73
CA LEU A 15 1.29 -24.81 -4.91
C LEU A 15 0.21 -25.49 -5.76
N GLY A 16 -0.39 -24.77 -6.71
CA GLY A 16 -1.36 -25.33 -7.66
C GLY A 16 -0.76 -26.47 -8.50
N GLN A 17 0.44 -26.26 -9.05
CA GLN A 17 1.18 -27.30 -9.80
C GLN A 17 1.53 -28.53 -8.96
N MET A 18 1.75 -28.38 -7.65
CA MET A 18 1.94 -29.54 -6.77
C MET A 18 0.66 -30.36 -6.62
N PHE A 19 -0.51 -29.74 -6.70
CA PHE A 19 -1.80 -30.40 -6.50
C PHE A 19 -2.36 -31.08 -7.77
N THR A 20 -1.95 -30.68 -8.97
CA THR A 20 -2.42 -31.30 -10.23
C THR A 20 -2.14 -32.82 -10.27
N GLY A 21 -1.02 -33.26 -9.71
CA GLY A 21 -0.69 -34.69 -9.60
C GLY A 21 -1.59 -35.50 -8.65
N PHE A 22 -2.40 -34.84 -7.82
CA PHE A 22 -3.36 -35.47 -6.91
C PHE A 22 -4.78 -35.53 -7.49
N GLU A 23 -5.05 -34.87 -8.61
CA GLU A 23 -6.39 -34.85 -9.22
C GLU A 23 -6.77 -36.20 -9.86
N HIS A 24 -5.78 -37.02 -10.24
CA HIS A 24 -5.99 -38.20 -11.07
C HIS A 24 -5.93 -39.52 -10.27
N GLU A 25 -5.40 -39.51 -9.06
CA GLU A 25 -5.28 -40.70 -8.19
C GLU A 25 -5.48 -40.34 -6.72
N SER A 26 -6.21 -41.17 -5.98
CA SER A 26 -6.28 -41.07 -4.52
C SER A 26 -4.92 -41.37 -3.92
N ARG A 27 -4.20 -40.33 -3.48
CA ARG A 27 -2.89 -40.46 -2.82
C ARG A 27 -2.98 -40.12 -1.35
N VAL A 28 -2.46 -41.02 -0.52
CA VAL A 28 -2.30 -40.76 0.92
C VAL A 28 -1.13 -39.81 1.10
N LEU A 29 -1.42 -38.65 1.69
CA LEU A 29 -0.43 -37.61 1.92
C LEU A 29 0.54 -38.07 3.02
N ARG A 30 1.82 -38.25 2.69
CA ARG A 30 2.82 -38.69 3.66
C ARG A 30 3.05 -37.61 4.72
N PRO A 31 3.40 -37.96 5.97
CA PRO A 31 3.64 -36.97 7.03
C PRO A 31 4.68 -35.89 6.68
N LYS A 32 5.70 -36.22 5.88
CA LYS A 32 6.71 -35.27 5.40
C LYS A 32 6.08 -34.23 4.45
N ASP A 33 5.26 -34.70 3.52
CA ASP A 33 4.58 -33.88 2.53
C ASP A 33 3.53 -32.97 3.21
N ALA A 34 2.83 -33.49 4.23
CA ALA A 34 1.93 -32.73 5.11
C ALA A 34 2.65 -31.57 5.83
N LYS A 35 3.82 -31.84 6.41
CA LYS A 35 4.63 -30.82 7.08
C LYS A 35 5.10 -29.73 6.10
N MET A 36 5.49 -30.12 4.90
CA MET A 36 5.91 -29.20 3.84
C MET A 36 4.75 -28.30 3.41
N LEU A 37 3.58 -28.87 3.13
CA LEU A 37 2.37 -28.11 2.79
C LEU A 37 1.97 -27.13 3.89
N ARG A 38 2.00 -27.57 5.15
CA ARG A 38 1.72 -26.69 6.30
C ARG A 38 2.69 -25.51 6.37
N ARG A 39 3.98 -25.72 6.06
CA ARG A 39 4.97 -24.65 6.03
C ARG A 39 4.69 -23.67 4.89
N ILE A 40 4.42 -24.17 3.68
CA ILE A 40 4.10 -23.34 2.52
C ILE A 40 2.85 -22.48 2.80
N LEU A 41 1.78 -23.08 3.35
CA LEU A 41 0.57 -22.34 3.73
C LEU A 41 0.85 -21.25 4.77
N LYS A 42 1.72 -21.52 5.75
CA LYS A 42 2.13 -20.50 6.73
C LYS A 42 2.86 -19.35 6.08
N ASP A 43 3.81 -19.65 5.18
CA ASP A 43 4.62 -18.64 4.49
C ASP A 43 3.74 -17.79 3.55
N LEU A 44 2.80 -18.41 2.83
CA LEU A 44 1.79 -17.73 2.02
C LEU A 44 0.91 -16.80 2.86
N GLY A 45 0.41 -17.27 4.00
CA GLY A 45 -0.39 -16.47 4.92
C GLY A 45 0.36 -15.23 5.43
N GLN A 46 1.65 -15.37 5.74
CA GLN A 46 2.48 -14.25 6.17
C GLN A 46 2.69 -13.23 5.04
N GLN A 47 2.92 -13.69 3.81
CA GLN A 47 3.08 -12.82 2.64
C GLN A 47 1.77 -12.07 2.32
N ALA A 48 0.63 -12.76 2.35
CA ALA A 48 -0.68 -12.15 2.14
C ALA A 48 -0.95 -11.04 3.17
N ARG A 49 -0.73 -11.33 4.45
CA ARG A 49 -0.91 -10.33 5.52
C ARG A 49 0.01 -9.12 5.38
N SER A 50 1.25 -9.33 4.93
CA SER A 50 2.16 -8.22 4.63
C SER A 50 1.64 -7.33 3.51
N ILE A 51 1.08 -7.91 2.45
CA ILE A 51 0.49 -7.16 1.33
C ILE A 51 -0.74 -6.39 1.80
N GLU A 52 -1.62 -7.00 2.59
CA GLU A 52 -2.79 -6.34 3.18
C GLU A 52 -2.40 -5.14 4.04
N CYS A 53 -1.38 -5.27 4.90
CA CYS A 53 -0.89 -4.16 5.70
C CYS A 53 -0.34 -3.01 4.84
N GLN A 54 0.41 -3.33 3.78
CA GLN A 54 0.95 -2.31 2.87
C GLN A 54 -0.17 -1.61 2.08
N LEU A 55 -1.18 -2.35 1.62
CA LEU A 55 -2.32 -1.80 0.92
C LEU A 55 -3.16 -0.91 1.85
N SER A 56 -3.47 -1.39 3.06
CA SER A 56 -4.19 -0.63 4.07
C SER A 56 -3.48 0.69 4.39
N ALA A 57 -2.15 0.65 4.59
CA ALA A 57 -1.36 1.86 4.83
C ALA A 57 -1.41 2.84 3.63
N LYS A 58 -1.39 2.34 2.39
CA LYS A 58 -1.52 3.19 1.20
C LYS A 58 -2.89 3.85 1.12
N LEU A 59 -3.96 3.07 1.26
CA LEU A 59 -5.34 3.56 1.19
C LEU A 59 -5.60 4.61 2.28
N TRP A 60 -5.15 4.34 3.51
CA TRP A 60 -5.25 5.29 4.62
C TRP A 60 -4.53 6.60 4.32
N ASN A 61 -3.29 6.52 3.81
CA ASN A 61 -2.52 7.71 3.47
C ASN A 61 -3.10 8.50 2.29
N GLU A 62 -3.71 7.82 1.31
CA GLU A 62 -4.40 8.46 0.20
C GLU A 62 -5.66 9.18 0.67
N GLU A 63 -6.46 8.56 1.53
CA GLU A 63 -7.64 9.20 2.09
C GLU A 63 -7.27 10.41 2.95
N ALA A 64 -6.29 10.26 3.84
CA ALA A 64 -5.77 11.37 4.63
C ALA A 64 -5.15 12.50 3.77
N ARG A 65 -4.70 12.23 2.54
CA ARG A 65 -4.30 13.29 1.60
C ARG A 65 -5.51 14.02 1.01
N LYS A 66 -6.57 13.30 0.64
CA LYS A 66 -7.82 13.91 0.15
C LYS A 66 -8.46 14.79 1.22
N ASP A 67 -8.52 14.30 2.45
CA ASP A 67 -9.06 15.06 3.59
C ASP A 67 -8.28 16.36 3.81
N ARG A 68 -6.94 16.30 3.79
CA ARG A 68 -6.10 17.49 3.91
C ARG A 68 -6.31 18.48 2.76
N ALA A 69 -6.48 18.00 1.53
CA ALA A 69 -6.73 18.86 0.38
C ALA A 69 -8.11 19.55 0.49
N ALA A 70 -9.14 18.82 0.92
CA ALA A 70 -10.48 19.37 1.15
C ALA A 70 -10.48 20.39 2.29
N GLU A 71 -9.76 20.10 3.38
CA GLU A 71 -9.61 21.03 4.51
C GLU A 71 -8.86 22.30 4.09
N ALA A 72 -7.75 22.16 3.37
CA ALA A 72 -6.99 23.29 2.86
C ALA A 72 -7.84 24.20 1.95
N ALA A 73 -8.66 23.61 1.08
CA ALA A 73 -9.60 24.36 0.24
C ALA A 73 -10.64 25.12 1.09
N ARG A 74 -11.16 24.50 2.15
CA ARG A 74 -12.11 25.15 3.07
C ARG A 74 -11.47 26.32 3.83
N ILE A 75 -10.26 26.14 4.33
CA ILE A 75 -9.49 27.18 5.02
C ILE A 75 -9.17 28.33 4.07
N ALA A 76 -8.71 28.05 2.86
CA ALA A 76 -8.43 29.08 1.86
C ALA A 76 -9.68 29.90 1.49
N SER A 77 -10.82 29.22 1.32
CA SER A 77 -12.10 29.89 1.09
C SER A 77 -12.49 30.80 2.27
N ALA A 78 -12.39 30.31 3.51
CA ALA A 78 -12.69 31.10 4.71
C ALA A 78 -11.76 32.29 4.88
N ALA A 79 -10.46 32.15 4.58
CA ALA A 79 -9.48 33.24 4.66
C ALA A 79 -9.74 34.34 3.60
N SER A 80 -10.38 33.99 2.47
CA SER A 80 -10.71 34.94 1.40
C SER A 80 -11.95 35.81 1.68
N GLN A 81 -12.76 35.47 2.69
CA GLN A 81 -13.97 36.21 3.02
C GLN A 81 -13.65 37.53 3.76
N PRO A 82 -14.26 38.66 3.37
CA PRO A 82 -14.11 39.93 4.09
C PRO A 82 -14.58 39.81 5.55
N GLY A 83 -13.75 40.25 6.51
CA GLY A 83 -14.06 40.17 7.94
C GLY A 83 -13.83 38.80 8.59
N SER A 84 -13.18 37.87 7.88
CA SER A 84 -12.80 36.57 8.42
C SER A 84 -11.77 36.68 9.56
N ASN A 85 -11.95 35.86 10.60
CA ASN A 85 -11.00 35.71 11.70
C ASN A 85 -9.86 34.72 11.38
N VAL A 86 -9.85 34.14 10.17
CA VAL A 86 -8.82 33.19 9.73
C VAL A 86 -7.75 33.97 8.95
N THR A 87 -6.52 33.96 9.46
CA THR A 87 -5.37 34.57 8.79
C THR A 87 -4.34 33.51 8.44
N LEU A 88 -3.89 33.50 7.19
CA LEU A 88 -2.81 32.60 6.76
C LEU A 88 -1.48 33.16 7.28
N PHE A 89 -0.62 32.29 7.79
CA PHE A 89 0.76 32.68 8.09
C PHE A 89 1.42 33.19 6.80
N PRO A 90 2.06 34.38 6.84
CA PRO A 90 2.69 34.95 5.65
C PRO A 90 3.77 34.00 5.14
N VAL A 91 3.67 33.62 3.86
CA VAL A 91 4.69 32.80 3.20
C VAL A 91 5.92 33.68 2.99
N ILE A 92 6.97 33.44 3.75
CA ILE A 92 8.28 34.07 3.51
C ILE A 92 8.87 33.42 2.25
N PRO A 93 9.11 34.16 1.16
CA PRO A 93 9.72 33.59 -0.04
C PRO A 93 11.09 33.03 0.33
N ARG A 94 11.33 31.76 -0.03
CA ARG A 94 12.65 31.16 0.23
C ARG A 94 13.68 31.91 -0.62
N PRO A 95 14.73 32.48 -0.02
CA PRO A 95 15.80 33.09 -0.78
C PRO A 95 16.48 31.95 -1.55
N PHE A 96 16.51 32.07 -2.87
CA PHE A 96 17.15 31.17 -3.83
C PHE A 96 16.36 29.90 -4.20
N SER A 97 15.87 29.85 -5.45
CA SER A 97 15.58 28.60 -6.16
C SER A 97 16.80 28.25 -7.01
N ASP A 98 17.46 27.15 -6.69
CA ASP A 98 18.69 26.69 -7.37
C ASP A 98 18.38 26.07 -8.75
N GLY A 99 17.48 26.67 -9.52
CA GLY A 99 17.10 26.21 -10.86
C GLY A 99 16.31 24.90 -10.92
N ARG A 100 15.86 24.34 -9.78
CA ARG A 100 14.97 23.17 -9.76
C ARG A 100 13.50 23.63 -9.76
N PRO A 101 12.62 23.02 -10.57
CA PRO A 101 11.22 23.41 -10.65
C PRO A 101 10.61 23.24 -9.26
N GLY A 102 10.18 24.36 -8.69
CA GLY A 102 9.56 24.42 -7.38
C GLY A 102 8.36 23.48 -7.34
N GLY A 103 8.35 22.59 -6.35
CA GLY A 103 7.16 21.81 -6.03
C GLY A 103 6.03 22.77 -5.71
N ALA A 104 5.05 22.84 -6.62
CA ALA A 104 3.79 23.52 -6.39
C ALA A 104 3.09 22.83 -5.22
N ALA A 105 2.86 23.58 -4.16
CA ALA A 105 1.93 23.27 -3.08
C ALA A 105 0.56 23.88 -3.42
#